data_AF-A0A1H9PQ16-F1
#
_entry.id   AF-A0A1H9PQ16-F1
#
_cell.length_a   1.000
_cell.length_b   1.000
_cell.length_c   1.000
_cell.angle_alpha   90.00
_cell.angle_beta   90.00
_cell.angle_gamma   90.00
#
_symmetry.space_group_name_H-M   'P 1'
#
loop_
_entity.id
_entity.type
_entity.pdbx_description
1 polymer ?
#
loop_
_entity_poly.entity_id
_entity_poly.type
_entity_poly.pdbx_seq_one_letter_code
_entity_poly.pdbx_strand_id
1 'polypeptide(L)'
;KQDHEQKTKACPHCGFVFSGLRCPKCAHEILLPDGVAVAPGKLAKLEDRRQVLEPTCKQDIYRELLGYARAKGKKEGWAYYAYQAFLKEPPDRAWRSSSLQSKPLTPEMSSWIKGYNIRRAKSHAQYGT
;
A
#
# COMPACT_ATOMS: atom_id res chain seq x y z
N LYS A 1 -28.77 1.41 -23.15
CA LYS A 1 -29.37 0.10 -22.79
C LYS A 1 -28.36 -0.96 -23.20
N GLN A 2 -27.67 -1.58 -22.25
CA GLN A 2 -26.77 -2.70 -22.50
C GLN A 2 -27.28 -3.88 -21.67
N ASP A 3 -27.61 -4.95 -22.38
CA ASP A 3 -28.20 -6.18 -21.88
C ASP A 3 -27.11 -6.95 -21.12
N HIS A 4 -27.30 -7.14 -19.81
CA HIS A 4 -26.35 -7.89 -19.00
C HIS A 4 -26.72 -9.37 -19.09
N GLU A 5 -26.26 -10.04 -20.14
CA GLU A 5 -26.35 -11.50 -20.32
C GLU A 5 -25.95 -12.21 -19.02
N GLN A 6 -26.91 -12.91 -18.44
CA GLN A 6 -26.74 -13.70 -17.23
C GLN A 6 -25.86 -14.90 -17.58
N LYS A 7 -24.58 -14.85 -17.21
CA LYS A 7 -23.64 -15.96 -17.38
C LYS A 7 -24.12 -17.16 -16.57
N THR A 8 -24.84 -18.06 -17.22
CA THR A 8 -25.23 -19.37 -16.67
C THR A 8 -23.97 -20.20 -16.43
N LYS A 9 -23.75 -20.64 -15.19
CA LYS A 9 -22.59 -21.44 -14.82
C LYS A 9 -22.97 -22.92 -14.77
N ALA A 10 -22.08 -23.79 -15.22
CA ALA A 10 -22.25 -25.23 -15.06
C ALA A 10 -21.89 -25.65 -13.63
N CYS A 11 -22.65 -26.60 -13.07
CA CYS A 11 -22.35 -27.20 -11.78
C CYS A 11 -21.01 -27.96 -11.84
N PRO A 12 -20.06 -27.71 -10.91
CA PRO A 12 -18.76 -28.39 -10.92
C PRO A 12 -18.85 -29.90 -10.65
N HIS A 13 -19.97 -30.38 -10.08
CA HIS A 13 -20.12 -31.78 -9.69
C HIS A 13 -20.93 -32.63 -10.68
N CYS A 14 -21.97 -32.07 -11.31
CA CYS A 14 -22.87 -32.82 -12.20
C CYS A 14 -23.01 -32.24 -13.62
N GLY A 15 -22.31 -31.13 -13.91
CA GLY A 15 -22.36 -30.46 -15.22
C GLY A 15 -23.70 -29.80 -15.57
N PHE A 16 -24.71 -29.89 -14.69
CA PHE A 16 -26.00 -29.27 -14.91
C PHE A 16 -25.87 -27.74 -14.95
N VAL A 17 -26.42 -27.11 -15.98
CA VAL A 17 -26.38 -25.65 -16.15
C VAL A 17 -27.49 -25.04 -15.32
N PHE A 18 -27.12 -24.23 -14.31
CA PHE A 18 -28.10 -23.58 -13.44
C PHE A 18 -27.65 -22.18 -13.07
N SER A 19 -28.63 -21.33 -12.78
CA SER A 19 -28.46 -19.97 -12.28
C SER A 19 -28.84 -19.94 -10.80
N GLY A 20 -27.85 -20.09 -9.92
CA GLY A 20 -28.06 -20.08 -8.47
C GLY A 20 -26.84 -20.57 -7.70
N LEU A 21 -26.94 -20.57 -6.36
CA LEU A 21 -25.89 -21.07 -5.46
C LEU A 21 -26.00 -22.57 -5.21
N ARG A 22 -27.22 -23.12 -5.24
CA ARG A 22 -27.51 -24.54 -5.00
C ARG A 22 -27.96 -25.23 -6.29
N CYS A 23 -27.28 -26.31 -6.66
CA CYS A 23 -27.67 -27.11 -7.81
C CYS A 23 -28.95 -27.92 -7.50
N PRO A 24 -30.00 -27.85 -8.32
CA PRO A 24 -31.26 -28.59 -8.08
C PRO A 24 -31.13 -30.11 -8.30
N LYS A 25 -30.08 -30.56 -9.01
CA LYS A 25 -29.91 -31.97 -9.37
C LYS A 25 -29.05 -32.75 -8.38
N CYS A 26 -28.00 -32.13 -7.85
CA CYS A 26 -27.05 -32.80 -6.94
C CYS A 26 -26.94 -32.12 -5.56
N ALA A 27 -27.76 -31.09 -5.30
CA ALA A 27 -27.77 -30.29 -4.06
C ALA A 27 -26.43 -29.62 -3.69
N HIS A 28 -25.44 -29.64 -4.58
CA HIS A 28 -24.13 -29.04 -4.33
C HIS A 28 -24.24 -27.52 -4.24
N GLU A 29 -23.66 -26.94 -3.19
CA GLU A 29 -23.68 -25.51 -2.89
C GLU A 29 -22.33 -24.89 -3.26
N ILE A 30 -22.35 -23.90 -4.17
CA ILE A 30 -21.18 -23.15 -4.57
C ILE A 30 -20.94 -22.07 -3.52
N LEU A 31 -19.99 -22.29 -2.63
CA LEU A 31 -19.53 -21.27 -1.69
C LEU A 31 -18.77 -20.19 -2.48
N LEU A 32 -19.37 -19.01 -2.61
CA LEU A 32 -18.63 -17.84 -3.08
C LEU A 32 -17.75 -17.36 -1.92
N PRO A 33 -16.42 -17.25 -2.09
CA PRO A 33 -15.60 -16.63 -1.07
C PRO A 33 -16.01 -15.16 -0.93
N ASP A 34 -16.47 -14.78 0.26
CA ASP A 34 -16.74 -13.40 0.69
C ASP A 34 -15.42 -12.62 0.77
N GLY A 35 -14.83 -12.32 -0.38
CA GLY A 35 -13.55 -11.63 -0.47
C GLY A 35 -13.39 -10.74 -1.69
N VAL A 36 -14.34 -10.75 -2.63
CA VAL A 36 -14.28 -9.88 -3.80
C VAL A 36 -15.61 -9.15 -3.93
N ALA A 37 -15.66 -7.96 -3.34
CA ALA A 37 -16.74 -7.00 -3.52
C ALA A 37 -16.77 -6.52 -4.98
N VAL A 38 -17.42 -7.30 -5.86
CA VAL A 38 -17.80 -6.85 -7.19
C VAL A 38 -19.22 -6.33 -7.09
N ALA A 39 -19.36 -5.06 -6.71
CA ALA A 39 -20.61 -4.32 -6.82
C ALA A 39 -20.39 -3.10 -7.74
N PRO A 40 -21.19 -2.93 -8.81
CA PRO A 40 -21.13 -1.74 -9.64
C PRO A 40 -21.57 -0.52 -8.80
N GLY A 41 -20.67 0.43 -8.59
CA GLY A 41 -21.02 1.78 -8.16
C GLY A 41 -21.27 2.02 -6.68
N LYS A 42 -20.83 1.16 -5.76
CA LYS A 42 -20.70 1.54 -4.33
C LYS A 42 -19.24 1.53 -3.91
N LEU A 43 -18.70 2.72 -3.70
CA LEU A 43 -17.38 2.91 -3.08
C LEU A 43 -17.46 2.34 -1.66
N ALA A 44 -16.98 1.11 -1.47
CA ALA A 44 -16.73 0.59 -0.14
C ALA A 44 -15.51 1.32 0.42
N LYS A 45 -15.65 1.90 1.62
CA LYS A 45 -14.51 2.46 2.36
C LYS A 45 -13.61 1.27 2.71
N LEU A 46 -12.58 1.04 1.90
CA LEU A 46 -11.46 0.22 2.34
C LEU A 46 -10.98 0.84 3.64
N GLU A 47 -10.95 0.05 4.71
CA GLU A 47 -10.27 0.46 5.92
C GLU A 47 -8.87 0.88 5.53
N ASP A 48 -8.45 2.01 6.09
CA ASP A 48 -7.21 2.70 5.72
C ASP A 48 -6.07 1.68 5.88
N ARG A 49 -5.58 1.13 4.76
CA ARG A 49 -4.42 0.23 4.73
C ARG A 49 -3.13 0.97 5.10
N ARG A 50 -3.21 2.09 5.83
CA ARG A 50 -2.17 2.37 6.80
C ARG A 50 -2.23 1.25 7.82
N GLN A 51 -1.51 0.16 7.53
CA GLN A 51 -0.74 -0.48 8.57
C GLN A 51 -0.12 0.68 9.35
N VAL A 52 -0.70 0.94 10.53
CA VAL A 52 -0.04 1.71 11.56
C VAL A 52 1.23 0.93 11.73
N LEU A 53 2.31 1.44 11.16
CA LEU A 53 3.62 0.87 11.35
C LEU A 53 3.74 0.70 12.85
N GLU A 54 3.84 -0.56 13.29
CA GLU A 54 4.26 -0.90 14.65
C GLU A 54 5.38 0.06 15.04
N PRO A 55 5.51 0.45 16.32
CA PRO A 55 6.51 1.41 16.78
C PRO A 55 7.93 0.87 16.55
N THR A 56 8.34 0.87 15.28
CA THR A 56 9.69 0.76 14.79
C THR A 56 10.35 1.96 15.39
N CYS A 57 11.36 1.72 16.23
CA CYS A 57 12.06 2.77 16.96
C CYS A 57 12.26 3.97 16.02
N LYS A 58 11.80 5.15 16.45
CA LYS A 58 11.94 6.40 15.70
C LYS A 58 13.35 6.57 15.10
N GLN A 59 14.35 6.10 15.81
CA GLN A 59 15.74 6.04 15.38
C GLN A 59 15.98 5.13 14.15
N ASP A 60 15.37 3.95 14.08
CA ASP A 60 15.55 2.99 12.98
C ASP A 60 14.96 3.51 11.67
N ILE A 61 13.80 4.14 11.72
CA ILE A 61 13.18 4.85 10.58
C ILE A 61 14.17 5.86 9.99
N TYR A 62 14.83 6.63 10.85
CA TYR A 62 15.83 7.60 10.44
C TYR A 62 17.09 6.93 9.85
N ARG A 63 17.56 5.82 10.44
CA ARG A 63 18.70 5.04 9.93
C ARG A 63 18.44 4.43 8.57
N GLU A 64 17.22 3.99 8.29
CA GLU A 64 16.81 3.48 6.97
C GLU A 64 16.77 4.59 5.92
N LEU A 65 16.24 5.76 6.27
CA LEU A 65 16.24 6.94 5.39
C LEU A 65 17.66 7.43 5.09
N LEU A 66 18.56 7.40 6.08
CA LEU A 66 19.98 7.69 5.89
C LEU A 66 20.64 6.68 4.95
N GLY A 67 20.36 5.38 5.12
CA GLY A 67 20.86 4.32 4.23
C GLY A 67 20.42 4.56 2.78
N TYR A 68 19.16 4.90 2.56
CA TYR A 68 18.66 5.25 1.24
C TYR A 68 19.31 6.52 0.67
N ALA A 69 19.48 7.56 1.48
CA ALA A 69 20.10 8.81 1.05
C ALA A 69 21.55 8.56 0.59
N ARG A 70 22.34 7.84 1.38
CA ARG A 70 23.73 7.48 1.06
C ARG A 70 23.79 6.60 -0.20
N ALA A 71 22.95 5.57 -0.30
CA ALA A 71 22.91 4.69 -1.47
C ALA A 71 22.53 5.41 -2.78
N LYS A 72 21.77 6.51 -2.69
CA LYS A 72 21.36 7.34 -3.83
C LYS A 72 22.20 8.61 -4.01
N GLY A 73 23.27 8.80 -3.22
CA GLY A 73 24.10 10.01 -3.27
C GLY A 73 23.34 11.30 -2.89
N LYS A 74 22.23 11.19 -2.16
CA LYS A 74 21.48 12.35 -1.66
C LYS A 74 22.14 12.89 -0.39
N LYS A 75 22.00 14.20 -0.18
CA LYS A 75 22.46 14.87 1.05
C LYS A 75 21.79 14.28 2.29
N GLU A 76 22.49 14.24 3.43
CA GLU A 76 21.93 13.78 4.71
C GLU A 76 20.70 14.63 5.12
N GLY A 77 20.67 15.91 4.72
CA GLY A 77 19.49 16.77 4.91
C GLY A 77 18.21 16.28 4.22
N TRP A 78 18.30 15.45 3.17
CA TRP A 78 17.11 14.83 2.58
C TRP A 78 16.46 13.84 3.55
N ALA A 79 17.26 13.06 4.29
CA ALA A 79 16.76 12.11 5.28
C ALA A 79 16.06 12.82 6.43
N TYR A 80 16.56 14.00 6.84
CA TYR A 80 15.93 14.86 7.84
C TYR A 80 14.51 15.28 7.44
N TYR A 81 14.35 15.86 6.25
CA TYR A 81 13.02 16.31 5.79
C TYR A 81 12.09 15.15 5.47
N ALA A 82 12.61 14.03 4.97
CA ALA A 82 11.82 12.83 4.76
C ALA A 82 11.29 12.27 6.09
N TYR A 83 12.12 12.23 7.13
CA TYR A 83 11.71 11.81 8.47
C TYR A 83 10.62 12.71 9.05
N GLN A 84 10.82 14.02 8.95
CA GLN A 84 9.83 15.00 9.41
C GLN A 84 8.51 14.88 8.63
N ALA A 85 8.55 14.57 7.33
CA ALA A 85 7.35 14.33 6.54
C ALA A 85 6.63 13.03 6.92
N PHE A 86 7.36 12.03 7.43
CA PHE A 86 6.82 10.74 7.84
C PHE A 86 6.15 10.79 9.22
N LEU A 87 6.87 11.29 10.23
CA LEU A 87 6.41 11.31 11.62
C LEU A 87 5.78 12.63 12.05
N LYS A 88 5.85 13.67 11.21
CA LYS A 88 5.44 15.06 11.52
C LYS A 88 6.20 15.69 12.69
N GLU A 89 7.23 15.01 13.17
CA GLU A 89 8.12 15.45 14.25
C GLU A 89 9.55 15.55 13.70
N PRO A 90 10.34 16.54 14.14
CA PRO A 90 11.75 16.59 13.79
C PRO A 90 12.52 15.43 14.46
N PRO A 91 13.55 14.89 13.80
CA PRO A 91 14.42 13.90 14.43
C PRO A 91 15.27 14.56 15.53
N ASP A 92 15.63 13.77 16.54
CA ASP A 92 16.45 14.24 17.64
C ASP A 92 17.80 14.81 17.16
N ARG A 93 18.26 15.88 17.84
CA ARG A 93 19.53 16.53 17.49
C ARG A 93 20.72 15.58 17.60
N ALA A 94 20.68 14.64 18.55
CA ALA A 94 21.71 13.62 18.72
C ALA A 94 21.87 12.72 17.48
N TRP A 95 20.83 12.57 16.66
CA TRP A 95 20.86 11.73 15.47
C TRP A 95 21.41 12.43 14.22
N ARG A 96 21.69 13.73 14.30
CA ARG A 96 22.24 14.49 13.16
C ARG A 96 23.73 14.28 12.96
N SER A 97 24.41 13.66 13.92
CA SER A 97 25.82 13.32 13.78
C SER A 97 25.99 12.21 12.75
N SER A 98 26.85 12.40 11.75
CA SER A 98 27.11 11.44 10.66
C SER A 98 27.58 10.05 11.13
N SER A 99 27.85 9.89 12.42
CA SER A 99 28.21 8.65 13.13
C SER A 99 27.08 7.61 13.23
N LEU A 100 25.84 7.95 12.87
CA LEU A 100 24.76 6.97 12.87
C LEU A 100 24.93 5.91 11.78
N GLN A 101 24.91 4.65 12.22
CA GLN A 101 24.97 3.50 11.32
C GLN A 101 23.70 3.43 10.47
N SER A 102 23.86 3.44 9.15
CA SER A 102 22.76 3.22 8.21
C SER A 102 22.24 1.79 8.31
N LYS A 103 20.92 1.62 8.24
CA LYS A 103 20.24 0.32 8.21
C LYS A 103 19.76 0.04 6.76
N PRO A 104 19.75 -1.22 6.30
CA PRO A 104 19.13 -1.57 5.03
C PRO A 104 17.63 -1.21 5.04
N LEU A 105 17.15 -0.78 3.88
CA LEU A 105 15.79 -0.25 3.71
C LEU A 105 14.75 -1.37 3.75
N THR A 106 13.72 -1.22 4.59
CA THR A 106 12.56 -2.13 4.61
C THR A 106 11.70 -1.96 3.35
N PRO A 107 10.98 -3.02 2.90
CA PRO A 107 10.12 -2.92 1.72
C PRO A 107 9.00 -1.88 1.90
N GLU A 108 8.45 -1.74 3.10
CA GLU A 108 7.42 -0.75 3.43
C GLU A 108 7.94 0.68 3.29
N MET A 109 9.10 0.97 3.89
CA MET A 109 9.75 2.27 3.78
C MET A 109 10.12 2.59 2.33
N SER A 110 10.51 1.58 1.53
CA SER A 110 10.79 1.77 0.10
C SER A 110 9.56 2.21 -0.69
N SER A 111 8.38 1.66 -0.38
CA SER A 111 7.11 2.03 -1.01
C SER A 111 6.72 3.46 -0.64
N TRP A 112 6.86 3.81 0.64
CA TRP A 112 6.59 5.17 1.11
C TRP A 112 7.53 6.20 0.47
N ILE A 113 8.84 5.93 0.41
CA ILE A 113 9.83 6.83 -0.22
C ILE A 113 9.51 7.07 -1.70
N LYS A 114 9.08 6.04 -2.43
CA LYS A 114 8.66 6.19 -3.84
C LYS A 114 7.51 7.20 -3.96
N GLY A 115 6.45 7.03 -3.16
CA GLY A 115 5.32 7.95 -3.13
C GLY A 115 5.72 9.38 -2.72
N TYR A 116 6.60 9.49 -1.71
CA TYR A 116 7.14 10.77 -1.25
C TYR A 116 7.91 11.51 -2.36
N ASN A 117 8.80 10.82 -3.07
CA ASN A 117 9.57 11.41 -4.17
C ASN A 117 8.66 11.88 -5.32
N ILE A 118 7.65 11.09 -5.69
CA ILE A 118 6.68 11.45 -6.74
C ILE A 118 5.92 12.72 -6.32
N ARG A 119 5.44 12.78 -5.08
CA ARG A 119 4.73 13.96 -4.56
C ARG A 119 5.61 15.21 -4.60
N ARG A 120 6.86 15.10 -4.14
CA ARG A 120 7.83 16.21 -4.18
C ARG A 120 8.09 16.67 -5.62
N ALA A 121 8.35 15.74 -6.53
CA ALA A 121 8.59 16.07 -7.95
C ALA A 121 7.41 16.81 -8.57
N LYS A 122 6.17 16.33 -8.34
CA LYS A 122 4.95 17.00 -8.82
C LYS A 122 4.75 18.38 -8.17
N SER A 123 5.02 18.51 -6.88
CA SER A 123 4.94 19.79 -6.18
C SER A 123 5.92 20.82 -6.74
N HIS A 124 7.17 20.42 -7.03
CA HIS A 124 8.15 21.30 -7.66
C HIS A 124 7.71 21.73 -9.07
N ALA A 125 7.10 20.82 -9.84
CA ALA A 125 6.56 21.16 -11.17
C ALA A 125 5.37 22.15 -11.11
N GLN A 126 4.55 22.09 -10.05
CA GLN A 126 3.38 22.96 -9.90
C GLN A 126 3.74 24.40 -9.49
N TYR A 127 4.74 24.56 -8.61
CA TYR A 127 5.12 25.86 -8.04
C TYR A 127 6.38 26.46 -8.65
N GLY A 128 6.91 25.86 -9.72
CA GLY A 128 7.94 26.43 -10.60
C GLY A 128 8.93 27.39 -9.95
N THR A 129 9.92 26.84 -9.24
CA THR A 129 11.23 27.47 -9.09
C THR A 129 12.15 26.95 -10.17
#